data_AF-A0A197JJU6-F1
#
_entry.id   AF-A0A197JJU6-F1
#
_cell.length_a   1.000
_cell.length_b   1.000
_cell.length_c   1.000
_cell.angle_alpha   90.00
_cell.angle_beta   90.00
_cell.angle_gamma   90.00
#
_symmetry.space_group_name_H-M   'P 1'
#
loop_
_entity.id
_entity.type
_entity.pdbx_description
1 polymer ?
#
loop_
_entity_poly.entity_id
_entity_poly.type
_entity_poly.pdbx_seq_one_letter_code
_entity_poly.pdbx_strand_id
1 'polypeptide(L)'
;FSRSIVKPVLSREQSEGVGVRVRRSIGRPELCNHDPFLMLDKLSVDKNGGFPDHPHRNLEPWPTCSRPNAAQGSHRDISGRSAMHDCGYGGSCIRRCRPSLRPVLWIVAQDKFAQEHRMCEPQYQELQDPQIPRARYKGEVVVKVIASELQSFKSQIYTRTPIVYLDFKTSSN
;
A
#
# COMPACT_ATOMS: atom_id res chain seq x y z
N PHE A 1 20.63 -6.23 -18.14
CA PHE A 1 19.57 -7.19 -18.50
C PHE A 1 18.23 -6.49 -18.53
N SER A 2 17.48 -6.60 -19.63
CA SER A 2 16.09 -6.11 -19.71
C SER A 2 15.14 -7.20 -19.23
N ARG A 3 14.13 -6.86 -18.43
CA ARG A 3 13.07 -7.79 -18.02
C ARG A 3 11.94 -7.78 -19.07
N SER A 4 11.31 -8.92 -19.31
CA SER A 4 10.13 -9.04 -20.17
C SER A 4 8.87 -9.33 -19.35
N ILE A 5 7.70 -9.00 -19.91
CA ILE A 5 6.41 -9.33 -19.29
C ILE A 5 6.13 -10.82 -19.54
N VAL A 6 6.00 -11.59 -18.46
CA VAL A 6 5.69 -13.03 -18.54
C VAL A 6 4.18 -13.29 -18.56
N LYS A 7 3.40 -12.54 -17.78
CA LYS A 7 1.95 -12.74 -17.66
C LYS A 7 1.23 -11.42 -17.38
N PRO A 8 0.41 -10.90 -18.31
CA PRO A 8 -0.52 -9.83 -17.99
C PRO A 8 -1.74 -10.40 -17.23
N VAL A 9 -2.15 -9.73 -16.17
CA VAL A 9 -3.35 -10.09 -15.39
C VAL A 9 -4.26 -8.87 -15.29
N LEU A 10 -5.46 -8.99 -15.84
CA LEU A 10 -6.47 -7.93 -15.74
C LEU A 10 -7.06 -7.92 -14.32
N SER A 11 -7.05 -6.75 -13.68
CA SER A 11 -7.70 -6.58 -12.39
C SER A 11 -9.23 -6.66 -12.53
N ARG A 12 -9.87 -7.35 -11.59
CA ARG A 12 -11.34 -7.49 -11.58
C ARG A 12 -11.92 -6.80 -10.38
N GLU A 13 -13.10 -6.22 -10.60
CA GLU A 13 -13.80 -5.47 -9.60
C GLU A 13 -14.58 -6.41 -8.68
N GLN A 14 -14.46 -6.22 -7.37
CA GLN A 14 -15.23 -6.93 -6.35
C GLN A 14 -15.61 -5.98 -5.21
N SER A 15 -16.62 -6.38 -4.45
CA SER A 15 -17.04 -5.65 -3.25
C SER A 15 -16.19 -6.08 -2.07
N GLU A 16 -15.82 -5.12 -1.23
CA GLU A 16 -15.08 -5.33 0.02
C GLU A 16 -15.68 -4.44 1.11
N GLY A 17 -15.48 -4.79 2.38
CA GLY A 17 -15.97 -4.00 3.52
C GLY A 17 -17.44 -3.59 3.38
N VAL A 18 -17.74 -2.31 3.63
CA VAL A 18 -19.06 -1.70 3.44
C VAL A 18 -18.90 -0.51 2.50
N GLY A 19 -19.57 -0.52 1.34
CA GLY A 19 -19.50 0.59 0.37
C GLY A 19 -18.10 0.79 -0.25
N VAL A 20 -17.30 -0.27 -0.35
CA VAL A 20 -15.98 -0.25 -1.00
C VAL A 20 -16.00 -1.20 -2.20
N ARG A 21 -15.53 -0.70 -3.34
CA ARG A 21 -15.21 -1.50 -4.52
C ARG A 21 -13.70 -1.52 -4.70
N VAL A 22 -13.13 -2.70 -4.95
CA VAL A 22 -11.71 -2.84 -5.25
C VAL A 22 -11.53 -3.49 -6.60
N ARG A 23 -10.50 -3.06 -7.33
CA ARG A 23 -9.99 -3.80 -8.49
C ARG A 23 -8.73 -4.54 -8.08
N ARG A 24 -8.86 -5.84 -7.83
CA ARG A 24 -7.77 -6.69 -7.35
C ARG A 24 -6.98 -7.31 -8.49
N SER A 25 -5.66 -7.30 -8.40
CA SER A 25 -4.76 -8.08 -9.27
C SER A 25 -4.12 -9.25 -8.52
N ILE A 26 -3.10 -9.00 -7.70
CA ILE A 26 -2.49 -10.00 -6.80
C ILE A 26 -3.52 -10.38 -5.72
N GLY A 27 -3.62 -11.68 -5.40
CA GLY A 27 -4.62 -12.22 -4.45
C GLY A 27 -5.85 -12.83 -5.11
N ARG A 28 -5.89 -12.88 -6.46
CA ARG A 28 -6.95 -13.55 -7.23
C ARG A 28 -6.51 -14.95 -7.68
N PRO A 29 -7.42 -15.88 -8.04
CA PRO A 29 -7.07 -17.22 -8.53
C PRO A 29 -6.00 -17.25 -9.63
N GLU A 30 -5.97 -16.23 -10.50
CA GLU A 30 -5.02 -16.12 -11.60
C GLU A 30 -3.61 -15.70 -11.14
N LEU A 31 -3.47 -15.14 -9.94
CA LEU A 31 -2.23 -14.67 -9.31
C LEU A 31 -2.37 -14.69 -7.78
N CYS A 32 -2.55 -15.89 -7.21
CA CYS A 32 -2.97 -16.07 -5.81
C CYS A 32 -2.00 -15.45 -4.81
N ASN A 33 -0.70 -15.76 -4.93
CA ASN A 33 0.35 -15.25 -4.07
C ASN A 33 1.56 -14.93 -4.96
N HIS A 34 2.12 -13.73 -4.80
CA HIS A 34 3.35 -13.34 -5.47
C HIS A 34 4.35 -12.85 -4.44
N ASP A 35 4.89 -13.80 -3.66
CA ASP A 35 5.81 -13.58 -2.54
C ASP A 35 6.83 -12.46 -2.85
N PRO A 36 6.92 -11.40 -2.01
CA PRO A 36 6.24 -11.22 -0.72
C PRO A 36 4.85 -10.58 -0.78
N PHE A 37 4.33 -10.25 -1.97
CA PHE A 37 3.05 -9.59 -2.14
C PHE A 37 1.88 -10.58 -2.11
N LEU A 38 0.95 -10.36 -1.19
CA LEU A 38 -0.26 -11.16 -1.03
C LEU A 38 -1.46 -10.55 -1.74
N MET A 39 -1.53 -9.22 -1.80
CA MET A 39 -2.69 -8.52 -2.35
C MET A 39 -2.30 -7.18 -2.96
N LEU A 40 -2.95 -6.83 -4.07
CA LEU A 40 -2.81 -5.52 -4.70
C LEU A 40 -4.17 -5.03 -5.19
N ASP A 41 -4.69 -3.99 -4.53
CA ASP A 41 -6.01 -3.43 -4.76
C ASP A 41 -5.94 -1.97 -5.17
N LYS A 42 -6.68 -1.60 -6.23
CA LYS A 42 -7.07 -0.22 -6.48
C LYS A 42 -8.47 0.01 -5.93
N LEU A 43 -8.59 0.85 -4.90
CA LEU A 43 -9.84 1.08 -4.19
C LEU A 43 -10.68 2.19 -4.83
N SER A 44 -11.99 2.10 -4.65
CA SER A 44 -12.96 3.19 -4.80
C SER A 44 -13.97 3.09 -3.67
N VAL A 45 -14.23 4.20 -3.00
CA VAL A 45 -14.99 4.22 -1.74
C VAL A 45 -16.14 5.20 -1.83
N ASP A 46 -17.33 4.75 -1.42
CA ASP A 46 -18.50 5.63 -1.30
C ASP A 46 -18.33 6.61 -0.13
N LYS A 47 -19.11 7.69 -0.11
CA LYS A 47 -19.00 8.74 0.93
C LYS A 47 -18.99 8.21 2.38
N ASN A 48 -19.77 7.16 2.65
CA ASN A 48 -19.89 6.53 3.96
C ASN A 48 -19.22 5.15 4.02
N GLY A 49 -18.47 4.78 2.97
CA GLY A 49 -17.85 3.47 2.84
C GLY A 49 -16.56 3.33 3.64
N GLY A 50 -16.17 2.09 3.88
CA GLY A 50 -14.92 1.75 4.55
C GLY A 50 -14.86 0.30 4.98
N PHE A 51 -13.86 0.00 5.78
CA PHE A 51 -13.64 -1.31 6.37
C PHE A 51 -13.98 -1.22 7.86
N PRO A 52 -15.02 -1.91 8.34
CA PRO A 52 -15.36 -1.98 9.77
C PRO A 52 -14.25 -2.70 10.54
N ASP A 53 -14.44 -2.91 11.84
CA ASP A 53 -13.42 -3.53 12.70
C ASP A 53 -13.04 -4.92 12.14
N HIS A 54 -11.78 -5.09 11.74
CA HIS A 54 -11.27 -6.32 11.16
C HIS A 54 -9.84 -6.64 11.65
N PRO A 55 -9.50 -7.93 11.84
CA PRO A 55 -8.21 -8.34 12.33
C PRO A 55 -7.17 -8.38 11.20
N HIS A 56 -5.93 -8.04 11.54
CA HIS A 56 -4.74 -8.36 10.74
C HIS A 56 -3.69 -9.00 11.65
N ARG A 57 -2.90 -9.91 11.10
CA ARG A 57 -1.75 -10.50 11.78
C ARG A 57 -0.64 -10.71 10.76
N ASN A 58 0.56 -10.21 11.05
CA ASN A 58 1.76 -10.37 10.21
C ASN A 58 1.59 -9.84 8.77
N LEU A 59 0.76 -8.82 8.58
CA LEU A 59 0.51 -8.17 7.30
C LEU A 59 1.05 -6.74 7.32
N GLU A 60 1.61 -6.33 6.20
CA GLU A 60 2.21 -5.03 5.95
C GLU A 60 1.41 -4.33 4.84
N PRO A 61 0.30 -3.66 5.18
CA PRO A 61 -0.50 -2.91 4.23
C PRO A 61 0.10 -1.53 3.94
N TRP A 62 0.36 -1.22 2.68
CA TRP A 62 0.88 0.07 2.20
C TRP A 62 -0.19 0.82 1.41
N PRO A 63 -0.99 1.68 2.05
CA PRO A 63 -1.77 2.70 1.34
C PRO A 63 -0.89 3.73 0.65
N THR A 64 -1.12 3.95 -0.64
CA THR A 64 -0.62 5.16 -1.32
C THR A 64 -1.74 5.84 -2.09
N CYS A 65 -1.87 7.15 -1.90
CA CYS A 65 -2.73 7.98 -2.73
C CYS A 65 -1.89 8.67 -3.81
N SER A 66 -2.21 8.40 -5.07
CA SER A 66 -1.41 8.87 -6.22
C SER A 66 -1.60 10.36 -6.56
N ARG A 67 -2.47 11.09 -5.85
CA ARG A 67 -2.80 12.49 -6.16
C ARG A 67 -2.53 13.44 -4.99
N PRO A 68 -1.92 14.61 -5.24
CA PRO A 68 -1.79 15.65 -4.22
C PRO A 68 -3.17 16.14 -3.75
N ASN A 69 -3.27 16.55 -2.48
CA ASN A 69 -4.50 17.02 -1.82
C ASN A 69 -5.65 16.00 -1.83
N ALA A 70 -5.33 14.71 -1.69
CA ALA A 70 -6.36 13.69 -1.49
C ALA A 70 -7.04 13.86 -0.14
N ALA A 71 -8.35 13.61 -0.08
CA ALA A 71 -9.07 13.54 1.19
C ALA A 71 -8.39 12.49 2.07
N GLN A 72 -8.11 12.85 3.32
CA GLN A 72 -7.31 12.03 4.22
C GLN A 72 -8.14 10.79 4.61
N GLY A 73 -7.49 9.63 4.61
CA GLY A 73 -8.09 8.45 5.22
C GLY A 73 -8.09 8.60 6.74
N SER A 74 -8.74 7.69 7.44
CA SER A 74 -8.53 7.54 8.88
C SER A 74 -8.45 6.08 9.25
N HIS A 75 -7.56 5.79 10.17
CA HIS A 75 -7.39 4.49 10.79
C HIS A 75 -7.53 4.63 12.30
N ARG A 76 -8.15 3.64 12.96
CA ARG A 76 -8.15 3.51 14.42
C ARG A 76 -7.99 2.05 14.79
N ASP A 77 -7.02 1.74 15.64
CA ASP A 77 -6.89 0.42 16.26
C ASP A 77 -7.54 0.36 17.64
N ILE A 78 -7.74 -0.86 18.16
CA ILE A 78 -8.34 -1.09 19.49
C ILE A 78 -7.48 -0.57 20.66
N SER A 79 -6.19 -0.32 20.43
CA SER A 79 -5.30 0.30 21.42
C SER A 79 -5.44 1.83 21.45
N GLY A 80 -6.36 2.39 20.64
CA GLY A 80 -6.61 3.82 20.54
C GLY A 80 -5.63 4.57 19.64
N ARG A 81 -4.70 3.87 18.97
CA ARG A 81 -3.79 4.51 18.01
C ARG A 81 -4.58 4.83 16.74
N SER A 82 -4.44 6.07 16.28
CA SER A 82 -5.05 6.54 15.04
C SER A 82 -4.03 7.22 14.16
N ALA A 83 -4.09 6.97 12.85
CA ALA A 83 -3.26 7.63 11.86
C ALA A 83 -4.12 8.06 10.65
N MET A 84 -3.71 9.14 9.99
CA MET A 84 -4.42 9.73 8.85
C MET A 84 -4.04 9.07 7.52
N HIS A 85 -2.81 8.60 7.39
CA HIS A 85 -2.40 7.75 6.28
C HIS A 85 -1.37 6.77 6.81
N ASP A 86 -1.76 5.57 7.28
CA ASP A 86 -0.67 4.69 7.68
C ASP A 86 -0.84 3.18 7.54
N CYS A 87 0.32 2.65 7.22
CA CYS A 87 0.80 1.29 7.14
C CYS A 87 1.14 0.83 8.55
N GLY A 88 0.66 -0.34 8.97
CA GLY A 88 0.96 -0.90 10.29
C GLY A 88 1.75 -2.21 10.17
N TYR A 89 2.89 -2.37 10.87
CA TYR A 89 3.70 -3.60 10.90
C TYR A 89 3.80 -4.22 12.27
N GLY A 90 3.50 -5.51 12.39
CA GLY A 90 3.71 -6.27 13.62
C GLY A 90 2.42 -6.53 14.40
N GLY A 91 2.35 -7.73 14.99
CA GLY A 91 1.32 -8.12 15.95
C GLY A 91 -0.05 -8.37 15.35
N SER A 92 -0.95 -8.91 16.17
CA SER A 92 -2.38 -9.00 15.85
C SER A 92 -3.03 -7.66 16.17
N CYS A 93 -3.67 -7.00 15.21
CA CYS A 93 -4.42 -5.77 15.47
C CYS A 93 -5.84 -5.88 14.93
N ILE A 94 -6.82 -5.40 15.70
CA ILE A 94 -8.18 -5.13 15.22
C ILE A 94 -8.23 -3.65 14.87
N ARG A 95 -8.67 -3.34 13.65
CA ARG A 95 -8.65 -1.99 13.11
C ARG A 95 -9.91 -1.62 12.35
N ARG A 96 -10.22 -0.33 12.35
CA ARG A 96 -11.21 0.31 11.46
C ARG A 96 -10.50 1.21 10.46
N CYS A 97 -10.86 1.10 9.18
CA CYS A 97 -10.26 1.93 8.12
C CYS A 97 -11.34 2.66 7.33
N ARG A 98 -11.20 3.98 7.19
CA ARG A 98 -11.94 4.78 6.21
C ARG A 98 -10.96 5.31 5.18
N PRO A 99 -10.86 4.68 4.00
CA PRO A 99 -9.95 5.15 2.97
C PRO A 99 -10.43 6.48 2.40
N SER A 100 -9.52 7.19 1.73
CA SER A 100 -9.87 8.37 0.94
C SER A 100 -10.99 8.06 -0.05
N LEU A 101 -11.82 9.05 -0.35
CA LEU A 101 -12.79 8.99 -1.46
C LEU A 101 -12.10 8.92 -2.84
N ARG A 102 -10.76 9.05 -2.89
CA ARG A 102 -9.97 8.92 -4.11
C ARG A 102 -9.37 7.53 -4.26
N PRO A 103 -9.03 7.11 -5.49
CA PRO A 103 -8.41 5.82 -5.69
C PRO A 103 -7.07 5.71 -4.94
N VAL A 104 -7.01 4.73 -4.05
CA VAL A 104 -5.81 4.36 -3.29
C VAL A 104 -5.30 3.06 -3.86
N LEU A 105 -3.98 2.92 -4.00
CA LEU A 105 -3.35 1.61 -4.20
C LEU A 105 -3.07 1.05 -2.81
N TRP A 106 -3.61 -0.13 -2.51
CA TRP A 106 -3.29 -0.92 -1.33
C TRP A 106 -2.47 -2.11 -1.74
N ILE A 107 -1.24 -2.16 -1.23
CA ILE A 107 -0.37 -3.32 -1.33
C ILE A 107 -0.37 -4.00 0.02
N VAL A 108 -0.64 -5.29 0.09
CA VAL A 108 -0.41 -6.06 1.31
C VAL A 108 0.72 -7.04 1.05
N ALA A 109 1.82 -6.87 1.78
CA ALA A 109 2.92 -7.82 1.79
C ALA A 109 2.84 -8.71 3.04
N GLN A 110 3.31 -9.94 2.90
CA GLN A 110 3.59 -10.80 4.04
C GLN A 110 4.97 -10.43 4.57
N ASP A 111 5.03 -10.05 5.84
CA ASP A 111 6.33 -9.87 6.48
C ASP A 111 6.87 -11.25 6.89
N LYS A 112 8.08 -11.59 6.43
CA LYS A 112 8.74 -12.87 6.75
C LYS A 112 9.40 -12.78 8.12
N PHE A 113 8.59 -12.88 9.16
CA PHE A 113 9.06 -12.89 10.54
C PHE A 113 9.86 -14.16 10.87
N ALA A 114 11.05 -13.99 11.48
CA ALA A 114 11.58 -15.00 12.39
C ALA A 114 10.54 -15.27 13.49
N GLN A 115 10.42 -16.50 13.96
CA GLN A 115 9.33 -16.93 14.85
C GLN A 115 9.18 -16.05 16.10
N GLU A 116 10.29 -15.49 16.58
CA GLU A 116 10.42 -14.56 17.70
C GLU A 116 9.78 -13.17 17.49
N HIS A 117 9.60 -12.72 16.25
CA HIS A 117 9.09 -11.38 15.94
C HIS A 117 7.61 -11.34 15.54
N ARG A 118 6.94 -12.50 15.50
CA ARG A 118 5.49 -12.61 15.17
C ARG A 118 4.56 -11.89 16.15
N MET A 119 5.07 -11.54 17.33
CA MET A 119 4.33 -10.90 18.41
C MET A 119 4.81 -9.46 18.70
N CYS A 120 5.61 -8.85 17.81
CA CYS A 120 6.04 -7.47 17.98
C CYS A 120 4.86 -6.49 17.93
N GLU A 121 4.97 -5.39 18.66
CA GLU A 121 4.01 -4.28 18.62
C GLU A 121 3.85 -3.71 17.19
N PRO A 122 2.62 -3.30 16.79
CA PRO A 122 2.40 -2.63 15.52
C PRO A 122 3.15 -1.28 15.44
N GLN A 123 3.86 -1.07 14.34
CA GLN A 123 4.60 0.15 14.01
C GLN A 123 3.99 0.84 12.79
N TYR A 124 4.01 2.18 12.78
CA TYR A 124 3.38 3.01 11.76
C TYR A 124 4.42 3.97 11.14
N GLN A 125 4.41 4.16 9.81
CA GLN A 125 5.35 5.02 9.07
C GLN A 125 4.63 5.89 8.02
N GLU A 126 4.23 7.10 8.42
CA GLU A 126 3.54 8.06 7.53
C GLU A 126 4.52 8.98 6.81
N LEU A 127 4.35 9.11 5.48
CA LEU A 127 4.99 10.15 4.67
C LEU A 127 3.94 10.96 3.92
N GLN A 128 4.04 12.28 4.04
CA GLN A 128 3.29 13.20 3.20
C GLN A 128 3.92 13.31 1.81
N ASP A 129 3.12 13.66 0.80
CA ASP A 129 3.56 13.78 -0.60
C ASP A 129 4.84 14.63 -0.80
N PRO A 130 5.05 15.77 -0.09
CA PRO A 130 6.29 16.54 -0.19
C PRO A 130 7.54 15.84 0.36
N GLN A 131 7.38 14.90 1.29
CA GLN A 131 8.48 14.16 1.92
C GLN A 131 8.98 13.01 1.04
N ILE A 132 8.23 12.61 0.01
CA ILE A 132 8.58 11.51 -0.89
C ILE A 132 9.62 11.99 -1.93
N PRO A 133 10.81 11.38 -2.02
CA PRO A 133 11.81 11.73 -3.02
C PRO A 133 11.30 11.51 -4.45
N ARG A 134 11.70 12.39 -5.38
CA ARG A 134 11.31 12.32 -6.80
C ARG A 134 12.53 12.36 -7.71
N ALA A 135 12.75 11.28 -8.44
CA ALA A 135 13.72 11.23 -9.53
C ALA A 135 13.08 11.67 -10.85
N ARG A 136 13.90 12.19 -11.78
CA ARG A 136 13.49 12.43 -13.17
C ARG A 136 14.28 11.53 -14.09
N TYR A 137 13.58 10.78 -14.94
CA TYR A 137 14.20 9.96 -15.96
C TYR A 137 13.94 10.55 -17.35
N LYS A 138 15.02 10.85 -18.08
CA LYS A 138 15.01 11.47 -19.42
C LYS A 138 14.13 12.73 -19.53
N GLY A 139 13.93 13.46 -18.43
CA GLY A 139 13.10 14.67 -18.39
C GLY A 139 11.57 14.45 -18.48
N GLU A 140 11.13 13.32 -19.00
CA GLU A 140 9.71 13.02 -19.31
C GLU A 140 9.00 12.18 -18.25
N VAL A 141 9.75 11.46 -17.43
CA VAL A 141 9.18 10.56 -16.42
C VAL A 141 9.56 11.06 -15.04
N VAL A 142 8.56 11.36 -14.21
CA VAL A 142 8.71 11.63 -12.80
C VAL A 142 8.49 10.33 -12.04
N VAL A 143 9.46 9.94 -11.20
CA VAL A 143 9.39 8.72 -10.40
C VAL A 143 9.39 9.10 -8.94
N LYS A 144 8.29 8.82 -8.23
CA LYS A 144 8.25 8.90 -6.76
C LYS A 144 8.87 7.63 -6.18
N VAL A 145 9.82 7.79 -5.27
CA VAL A 145 10.47 6.67 -4.56
C VAL A 145 9.77 6.47 -3.23
N ILE A 146 8.74 5.61 -3.20
CA ILE A 146 7.90 5.39 -2.01
C ILE A 146 8.62 4.49 -1.01
N ALA A 147 9.22 3.40 -1.47
CA ALA A 147 10.04 2.51 -0.66
C ALA A 147 11.27 2.03 -1.44
N SER A 148 12.39 1.81 -0.74
CA SER A 148 13.73 1.53 -1.29
C SER A 148 14.48 2.78 -1.79
N GLU A 149 15.43 2.57 -2.70
CA GLU A 149 16.29 3.57 -3.32
C GLU A 149 16.29 3.45 -4.85
N LEU A 150 16.43 4.60 -5.51
CA LEU A 150 16.64 4.70 -6.94
C LEU A 150 17.72 5.74 -7.20
N GLN A 151 18.89 5.30 -7.70
CA GLN A 151 20.07 6.15 -7.86
C GLN A 151 20.44 6.82 -6.51
N SER A 152 20.49 8.14 -6.45
CA SER A 152 20.76 8.92 -5.23
C SER A 152 19.49 9.25 -4.42
N PHE A 153 18.30 8.81 -4.86
CA PHE A 153 17.03 9.11 -4.20
C PHE A 153 16.64 7.93 -3.31
N LYS A 154 16.65 8.13 -1.99
CA LYS A 154 16.36 7.10 -1.00
C LYS A 154 15.11 7.46 -0.19
N SER A 155 14.16 6.55 -0.10
CA SER A 155 12.98 6.72 0.75
C SER A 155 13.35 6.67 2.23
N GLN A 156 12.60 7.40 3.06
CA GLN A 156 12.67 7.35 4.52
C GLN A 156 11.94 6.13 5.09
N ILE A 157 11.11 5.49 4.26
CA ILE A 157 10.39 4.28 4.63
C ILE A 157 11.36 3.13 4.86
N TYR A 158 11.30 2.57 6.06
CA TYR A 158 11.93 1.31 6.40
C TYR A 158 11.01 0.15 6.03
N THR A 159 11.54 -0.79 5.25
CA THR A 159 10.86 -2.03 4.85
C THR A 159 11.58 -3.22 5.48
N ARG A 160 10.90 -4.00 6.33
CA ARG A 160 11.51 -5.19 6.94
C ARG A 160 11.78 -6.27 5.92
N THR A 161 10.75 -6.61 5.15
CA THR A 161 10.89 -7.39 3.93
C THR A 161 11.33 -6.43 2.82
N PRO A 162 12.50 -6.65 2.17
CA PRO A 162 12.98 -5.73 1.15
C PRO A 162 12.00 -5.62 -0.02
N ILE A 163 11.41 -4.45 -0.21
CA ILE A 163 10.50 -4.16 -1.32
C ILE A 163 10.95 -2.90 -2.06
N VAL A 164 10.72 -2.87 -3.36
CA VAL A 164 10.87 -1.67 -4.19
C VAL A 164 9.47 -1.20 -4.56
N TYR A 165 9.11 0.03 -4.16
CA TYR A 165 7.84 0.63 -4.53
C TYR A 165 8.06 2.01 -5.15
N LEU A 166 7.77 2.10 -6.44
CA LEU A 166 7.94 3.28 -7.27
C LEU A 166 6.60 3.65 -7.94
N ASP A 167 6.27 4.93 -7.96
CA ASP A 167 5.12 5.47 -8.71
C ASP A 167 5.65 6.32 -9.88
N PHE A 168 5.35 5.87 -11.10
CA PHE A 168 5.82 6.49 -12.34
C PHE A 168 4.72 7.34 -12.95
N LYS A 169 5.04 8.60 -13.25
CA LYS A 169 4.18 9.49 -14.03
C LYS A 169 4.93 10.02 -15.24
N THR A 170 4.35 9.81 -16.42
CA THR A 170 4.83 10.36 -17.69
C THR A 170 4.14 11.70 -17.98
N SER A 171 4.81 12.62 -18.69
CA SER A 171 4.23 13.90 -19.12
C SER A 171 2.94 13.79 -19.95
N SER A 172 2.67 12.60 -20.49
CA SER A 172 1.61 12.33 -21.48
C SER A 172 0.31 11.74 -20.92
N ASN A 173 0.05 11.75 -19.60
CA ASN A 173 -1.28 11.48 -19.01
C ASN A 173 -1.44 11.94 -17.54
#